data_AF-A0A7J9G1F2-F1
#
_entry.id   AF-A0A7J9G1F2-F1
#
_cell.length_a   1.000
_cell.length_b   1.000
_cell.length_c   1.000
_cell.angle_alpha   90.00
_cell.angle_beta   90.00
_cell.angle_gamma   90.00
#
_symmetry.space_group_name_H-M   'P 1'
#
loop_
_entity.id
_entity.type
_entity.pdbx_description
1 polymer ?
#
loop_
_entity_poly.entity_id
_entity_poly.type
_entity_poly.pdbx_seq_one_letter_code
_entity_poly.pdbx_strand_id
1 'polypeptide(L)'
;MAAKEPLVITAKDEMRKWSRKMRSQGKSIGLVPTMGYLHQGHLSLIQEAHKHSHLIVVSIYVNPGQFSPSEDLSTYPSDLHGDMLKLNSVPGGVDVVFCPKNLYDYNNDSDEKQKNKNGNENLGAGGGDGNGVVSCVEEKGSGHETWVRVERLEKGLCGKSRPVFFRGVATIVTKLFHIVEPDVAVFGKKDYQQWRIIQRMVRDLDFAIEIVGSEITRDSDGLALSSRNVHLSPEERQKALSISRSLSKAKAAAKEGQVKCRELKDSAILKITQAGGRIDYAE
;
A
#
# COMPACT_ATOMS: atom_id res chain seq x y z
N MET A 1 2.56 20.41 -22.30
CA MET A 1 1.24 19.78 -22.44
C MET A 1 0.43 20.13 -21.20
N ALA A 2 -0.86 20.46 -21.34
CA ALA A 2 -1.71 20.76 -20.18
C ALA A 2 -1.76 19.56 -19.24
N ALA A 3 -1.74 19.80 -17.93
CA ALA A 3 -1.89 18.75 -16.93
C ALA A 3 -3.25 18.07 -17.15
N LYS A 4 -3.23 16.78 -17.49
CA LYS A 4 -4.43 15.96 -17.61
C LYS A 4 -4.88 15.61 -16.20
N GLU A 5 -6.07 16.05 -15.81
CA GLU A 5 -6.68 15.64 -14.56
C GLU A 5 -6.99 14.12 -14.62
N PRO A 6 -6.61 13.35 -13.60
CA PRO A 6 -6.84 11.91 -13.59
C PRO A 6 -8.33 11.59 -13.44
N LEU A 7 -8.76 10.51 -14.07
CA LEU A 7 -10.10 9.97 -13.84
C LEU A 7 -10.17 9.38 -12.43
N VAL A 8 -11.12 9.84 -11.61
CA VAL A 8 -11.35 9.24 -10.28
C VAL A 8 -12.35 8.10 -10.41
N ILE A 9 -11.94 6.89 -10.03
CA ILE A 9 -12.81 5.71 -10.00
C ILE A 9 -12.95 5.23 -8.56
N THR A 10 -14.18 4.91 -8.13
CA THR A 10 -14.44 4.44 -6.76
C THR A 10 -15.03 3.03 -6.70
N ALA A 11 -15.73 2.59 -7.76
CA ALA A 11 -16.34 1.26 -7.80
C ALA A 11 -15.36 0.21 -8.36
N LYS A 12 -15.35 -0.98 -7.73
CA LYS A 12 -14.52 -2.13 -8.14
C LYS A 12 -14.76 -2.51 -9.62
N ASP A 13 -16.03 -2.53 -10.03
CA ASP A 13 -16.41 -2.96 -11.39
C ASP A 13 -16.13 -1.91 -12.46
N GLU A 14 -16.21 -0.62 -12.12
CA GLU A 14 -15.78 0.45 -13.02
C GLU A 14 -14.29 0.41 -13.28
N MET A 15 -13.49 0.15 -12.23
CA MET A 15 -12.03 0.00 -12.35
C MET A 15 -11.68 -1.18 -13.27
N ARG A 16 -12.31 -2.34 -13.07
CA ARG A 16 -12.14 -3.51 -13.95
C ARG A 16 -12.54 -3.21 -15.39
N LYS A 17 -13.71 -2.58 -15.60
CA LYS A 17 -14.18 -2.19 -16.94
C LYS A 17 -13.18 -1.26 -17.63
N TRP A 18 -12.67 -0.27 -16.91
CA TRP A 18 -11.65 0.64 -17.42
C TRP A 18 -10.36 -0.10 -17.79
N SER A 19 -9.81 -0.89 -16.88
CA SER A 19 -8.56 -1.62 -17.10
C SER A 19 -8.66 -2.55 -18.29
N ARG A 20 -9.72 -3.37 -18.38
CA ARG A 20 -9.93 -4.31 -19.48
C ARG A 20 -10.11 -3.61 -20.82
N LYS A 21 -10.79 -2.46 -20.83
CA LYS A 21 -10.92 -1.62 -22.04
C LYS A 21 -9.56 -1.07 -22.50
N MET A 22 -8.71 -0.63 -21.57
CA MET A 22 -7.38 -0.11 -21.93
C MET A 22 -6.44 -1.24 -22.38
N ARG A 23 -6.47 -2.39 -21.69
CA ARG A 23 -5.71 -3.59 -22.06
C ARG A 23 -6.11 -4.13 -23.43
N SER A 24 -7.40 -4.14 -23.78
CA SER A 24 -7.85 -4.56 -25.12
C SER A 24 -7.38 -3.63 -26.25
N GLN A 25 -6.94 -2.42 -25.91
CA GLN A 25 -6.30 -1.47 -26.83
C GLN A 25 -4.77 -1.59 -26.84
N GLY A 26 -4.21 -2.65 -26.24
CA GLY A 26 -2.77 -2.90 -26.16
C GLY A 26 -2.01 -1.98 -25.20
N LYS A 27 -2.70 -1.27 -24.30
CA LYS A 27 -2.06 -0.40 -23.30
C LYS A 27 -1.69 -1.20 -22.07
N SER A 28 -0.43 -1.11 -21.66
CA SER A 28 0.02 -1.65 -20.37
C SER A 28 -0.25 -0.69 -19.22
N ILE A 29 -0.58 -1.23 -18.05
CA ILE A 29 -1.00 -0.50 -16.86
C ILE A 29 0.04 -0.66 -15.75
N GLY A 30 0.55 0.46 -15.26
CA GLY A 30 1.38 0.55 -14.06
C GLY A 30 0.54 0.95 -12.85
N LEU A 31 0.62 0.17 -11.77
CA LEU A 31 -0.07 0.45 -10.51
C LEU A 31 0.92 0.95 -9.43
N VAL A 32 0.57 2.04 -8.76
CA VAL A 32 1.22 2.52 -7.54
C VAL A 32 0.23 2.44 -6.38
N PRO A 33 0.29 1.39 -5.54
CA PRO A 33 -0.59 1.28 -4.37
C PRO A 33 -0.16 2.23 -3.25
N THR A 34 -1.08 3.05 -2.75
CA THR A 34 -0.83 3.97 -1.63
C THR A 34 -1.98 3.98 -0.62
N MET A 35 -1.71 4.55 0.56
CA MET A 35 -2.73 4.85 1.57
C MET A 35 -3.10 6.35 1.60
N GLY A 36 -2.70 7.14 0.59
CA GLY A 36 -2.88 8.59 0.60
C GLY A 36 -1.87 9.33 1.48
N TYR A 37 -2.16 10.61 1.73
CA TYR A 37 -1.26 11.58 2.37
C TYR A 37 0.12 11.60 1.68
N LEU A 38 0.05 11.85 0.38
CA LEU A 38 1.15 11.72 -0.57
C LEU A 38 2.24 12.75 -0.31
N HIS A 39 3.46 12.35 -0.62
CA HIS A 39 4.70 13.13 -0.48
C HIS A 39 5.63 12.78 -1.65
N GLN A 40 6.78 13.45 -1.77
CA GLN A 40 7.70 13.26 -2.90
C GLN A 40 8.15 11.81 -3.11
N GLY A 41 8.29 11.02 -2.02
CA GLY A 41 8.50 9.58 -2.13
C GLY A 41 7.43 8.84 -2.95
N HIS A 42 6.14 9.17 -2.78
CA HIS A 42 5.08 8.59 -3.59
C HIS A 42 5.15 9.05 -5.05
N LEU A 43 5.43 10.34 -5.29
CA LEU A 43 5.55 10.88 -6.65
C LEU A 43 6.71 10.23 -7.41
N SER A 44 7.81 9.89 -6.74
CA SER A 44 8.91 9.14 -7.34
C SER A 44 8.54 7.71 -7.74
N LEU A 45 7.54 7.08 -7.09
CA LEU A 45 7.02 5.78 -7.53
C LEU A 45 6.24 5.90 -8.83
N ILE A 46 5.48 6.98 -8.99
CA ILE A 46 4.72 7.28 -10.22
C ILE A 46 5.68 7.53 -11.38
N GLN A 47 6.74 8.32 -11.15
CA GLN A 47 7.81 8.52 -12.13
C GLN A 47 8.51 7.22 -12.52
N GLU A 48 8.71 6.31 -11.57
CA GLU A 48 9.24 4.98 -11.88
C GLU A 48 8.24 4.16 -12.71
N ALA A 49 6.95 4.18 -12.38
CA ALA A 49 5.90 3.47 -13.11
C ALA A 49 5.79 3.91 -14.59
N HIS A 50 6.00 5.19 -14.88
CA HIS A 50 6.04 5.70 -16.26
C HIS A 50 7.14 5.09 -17.13
N LYS A 51 8.21 4.53 -16.54
CA LYS A 51 9.28 3.88 -17.30
C LYS A 51 8.88 2.49 -17.79
N HIS A 52 7.87 1.88 -17.17
CA HIS A 52 7.52 0.47 -17.36
C HIS A 52 6.12 0.27 -17.94
N SER A 53 5.32 1.32 -18.09
CA SER A 53 3.93 1.21 -18.51
C SER A 53 3.40 2.42 -19.28
N HIS A 54 2.33 2.21 -20.05
CA HIS A 54 1.70 3.27 -20.84
C HIS A 54 0.75 4.14 -20.01
N LEU A 55 0.01 3.51 -19.10
CA LEU A 55 -1.03 4.16 -18.30
C LEU A 55 -0.76 3.98 -16.82
N ILE A 56 -0.97 5.04 -16.03
CA ILE A 56 -0.71 5.00 -14.59
C ILE A 56 -2.00 5.02 -13.77
N VAL A 57 -2.11 4.04 -12.89
CA VAL A 57 -3.14 3.95 -11.85
C VAL A 57 -2.49 4.17 -10.49
N VAL A 58 -3.01 5.11 -9.71
CA VAL A 58 -2.64 5.27 -8.30
C VAL A 58 -3.84 4.85 -7.46
N SER A 59 -3.67 3.91 -6.53
CA SER A 59 -4.73 3.61 -5.56
C SER A 59 -4.52 4.42 -4.28
N ILE A 60 -5.59 4.97 -3.73
CA ILE A 60 -5.60 5.61 -2.41
C ILE A 60 -6.63 4.87 -1.55
N TYR A 61 -6.14 4.04 -0.64
CA TYR A 61 -6.99 3.30 0.30
C TYR A 61 -6.25 3.02 1.61
N VAL A 62 -6.73 3.58 2.71
CA VAL A 62 -6.24 3.24 4.05
C VAL A 62 -6.82 1.88 4.43
N ASN A 63 -5.99 0.84 4.40
CA ASN A 63 -6.41 -0.55 4.59
C ASN A 63 -6.56 -0.88 6.09
N PRO A 64 -7.77 -1.09 6.65
CA PRO A 64 -7.91 -1.41 8.08
C PRO A 64 -7.26 -2.75 8.45
N GLY A 65 -7.27 -3.72 7.53
CA GLY A 65 -6.81 -5.09 7.78
C GLY A 65 -5.31 -5.25 8.05
N GLN A 66 -4.51 -4.20 7.85
CA GLN A 66 -3.08 -4.21 8.19
C GLN A 66 -2.76 -3.50 9.52
N PHE A 67 -3.74 -2.90 10.19
CA PHE A 67 -3.53 -2.25 11.48
C PHE A 67 -3.97 -3.18 12.62
N SER A 68 -3.20 -3.21 13.70
CA SER A 68 -3.68 -3.80 14.95
C SER A 68 -4.62 -2.82 15.69
N PRO A 69 -5.44 -3.28 16.65
CA PRO A 69 -6.28 -2.37 17.45
C PRO A 69 -5.50 -1.30 18.23
N SER A 70 -4.22 -1.53 18.50
CA SER A 70 -3.33 -0.59 19.20
C SER A 70 -2.56 0.33 18.26
N GLU A 71 -2.73 0.18 16.95
CA GLU A 71 -2.06 1.01 15.94
C GLU A 71 -2.90 2.21 15.53
N ASP A 72 -2.28 3.11 14.78
CA ASP A 72 -2.71 4.47 14.51
C ASP A 72 -3.76 4.60 13.40
N LEU A 73 -4.66 3.62 13.22
CA LEU A 73 -5.67 3.66 12.16
C LEU A 73 -6.57 4.90 12.27
N SER A 74 -7.06 5.21 13.48
CA SER A 74 -7.94 6.37 13.72
C SER A 74 -7.25 7.72 13.58
N THR A 75 -5.92 7.74 13.66
CA THR A 75 -5.09 8.95 13.58
C THR A 75 -4.28 9.00 12.28
N TYR A 76 -4.50 8.07 11.35
CA TYR A 76 -3.76 8.04 10.09
C TYR A 76 -4.12 9.29 9.26
N PRO A 77 -3.14 10.07 8.79
CA PRO A 77 -3.41 11.34 8.14
C PRO A 77 -4.13 11.11 6.80
N SER A 78 -5.10 11.98 6.49
CA SER A 78 -5.86 11.94 5.24
C SER A 78 -6.06 13.36 4.70
N ASP A 79 -5.64 13.59 3.46
CA ASP A 79 -5.87 14.85 2.73
C ASP A 79 -6.04 14.55 1.24
N LEU A 80 -7.22 14.05 0.87
CA LEU A 80 -7.49 13.67 -0.52
C LEU A 80 -7.35 14.86 -1.47
N HIS A 81 -7.73 16.07 -1.04
CA HIS A 81 -7.58 17.27 -1.87
C HIS A 81 -6.12 17.57 -2.16
N GLY A 82 -5.27 17.61 -1.12
CA GLY A 82 -3.83 17.78 -1.28
C GLY A 82 -3.15 16.65 -2.04
N ASP A 83 -3.68 15.42 -1.96
CA ASP A 83 -3.22 14.29 -2.77
C ASP A 83 -3.52 14.51 -4.24
N MET A 84 -4.75 14.89 -4.59
CA MET A 84 -5.16 15.18 -5.97
C MET A 84 -4.34 16.33 -6.58
N LEU A 85 -4.09 17.41 -5.82
CA LEU A 85 -3.23 18.51 -6.28
C LEU A 85 -1.82 18.03 -6.63
N LYS A 86 -1.22 17.17 -5.79
CA LYS A 86 0.09 16.59 -6.06
C LYS A 86 0.06 15.67 -7.27
N LEU A 87 -0.96 14.81 -7.42
CA LEU A 87 -1.09 13.90 -8.57
C LEU A 87 -1.27 14.66 -9.88
N ASN A 88 -2.06 15.75 -9.88
CA ASN A 88 -2.23 16.65 -11.01
C ASN A 88 -0.91 17.34 -11.42
N SER A 89 0.02 17.49 -10.49
CA SER A 89 1.32 18.12 -10.75
C SER A 89 2.39 17.16 -11.30
N VAL A 90 2.10 15.84 -11.37
CA VAL A 90 3.10 14.85 -11.77
C VAL A 90 3.40 14.97 -13.28
N PRO A 91 4.68 15.13 -13.67
CA PRO A 91 5.06 15.06 -15.08
C PRO A 91 4.73 13.69 -15.68
N GLY A 92 4.06 13.68 -16.83
CA GLY A 92 3.52 12.45 -17.45
C GLY A 92 2.06 12.17 -17.06
N GLY A 93 1.58 12.77 -15.98
CA GLY A 93 0.20 12.67 -15.50
C GLY A 93 -0.14 11.33 -14.86
N VAL A 94 -1.28 11.28 -14.20
CA VAL A 94 -1.89 10.02 -13.73
C VAL A 94 -3.16 9.81 -14.54
N ASP A 95 -3.40 8.59 -15.03
CA ASP A 95 -4.59 8.31 -15.83
C ASP A 95 -5.80 8.06 -14.96
N VAL A 96 -5.61 7.30 -13.87
CA VAL A 96 -6.66 6.98 -12.92
C VAL A 96 -6.18 7.09 -11.48
N VAL A 97 -7.01 7.71 -10.64
CA VAL A 97 -6.92 7.57 -9.19
C VAL A 97 -8.04 6.65 -8.73
N PHE A 98 -7.69 5.47 -8.23
CA PHE A 98 -8.63 4.50 -7.69
C PHE A 98 -8.83 4.72 -6.19
N CYS A 99 -9.99 5.26 -5.80
CA CYS A 99 -10.36 5.61 -4.44
C CYS A 99 -11.59 4.80 -3.99
N PRO A 100 -11.45 3.49 -3.73
CA PRO A 100 -12.58 2.68 -3.30
C PRO A 100 -13.06 3.09 -1.90
N LYS A 101 -14.38 3.15 -1.71
CA LYS A 101 -14.97 3.35 -0.38
C LYS A 101 -14.62 2.20 0.56
N ASN A 102 -14.69 0.98 0.04
CA ASN A 102 -14.34 -0.22 0.77
C ASN A 102 -13.85 -1.31 -0.18
N LEU A 103 -12.84 -2.05 0.26
CA LEU A 103 -12.36 -3.25 -0.42
C LEU A 103 -12.78 -4.52 0.31
N TYR A 104 -13.13 -4.45 1.59
CA TYR A 104 -13.71 -5.55 2.35
C TYR A 104 -15.24 -5.54 2.25
N ASP A 105 -15.84 -6.67 2.54
CA ASP A 105 -17.28 -6.78 2.72
C ASP A 105 -17.50 -6.89 4.23
N TYR A 106 -18.13 -5.87 4.80
CA TYR A 106 -18.48 -5.82 6.22
C TYR A 106 -19.96 -6.18 6.33
N ASN A 107 -20.30 -7.06 7.25
CA ASN A 107 -21.69 -7.40 7.55
C ASN A 107 -22.44 -6.14 8.00
N ASN A 108 -23.35 -5.66 7.16
CA ASN A 108 -24.30 -4.63 7.56
C ASN A 108 -25.51 -5.30 8.25
N ASP A 109 -25.31 -5.83 9.46
CA ASP A 109 -26.42 -6.18 10.36
C ASP A 109 -27.32 -4.96 10.67
N SER A 110 -26.85 -3.75 10.36
CA SER A 110 -27.57 -2.49 10.52
C SER A 110 -28.53 -2.14 9.38
N ASP A 111 -28.32 -2.64 8.15
CA ASP A 111 -29.19 -2.29 7.01
C ASP A 111 -30.46 -3.15 6.97
N GLU A 112 -30.41 -4.40 7.45
CA GLU A 112 -31.60 -5.26 7.54
C GLU A 112 -32.58 -4.79 8.63
N LYS A 113 -32.08 -4.21 9.73
CA LYS A 113 -32.94 -3.72 10.82
C LYS A 113 -33.70 -2.42 10.48
N GLN A 114 -33.28 -1.67 9.47
CA GLN A 114 -34.02 -0.49 9.00
C GLN A 114 -35.08 -0.81 7.94
N LYS A 115 -34.89 -1.86 7.12
CA LYS A 115 -35.93 -2.31 6.18
C LYS A 115 -37.13 -2.98 6.87
N ASN A 116 -36.90 -3.68 7.99
CA ASN A 116 -37.96 -4.39 8.71
C ASN A 116 -38.87 -3.49 9.59
N LYS A 117 -38.68 -2.16 9.62
CA LYS A 117 -39.59 -1.24 10.36
C LYS A 117 -40.67 -0.59 9.50
N ASN A 118 -40.52 -0.58 8.19
CA ASN A 118 -41.55 -0.06 7.29
C ASN A 118 -42.11 -1.23 6.49
N GLY A 119 -43.11 -1.90 7.07
CA GLY A 119 -43.91 -2.89 6.36
C GLY A 119 -44.53 -2.26 5.13
N ASN A 120 -43.91 -2.50 3.98
CA ASN A 120 -44.55 -2.36 2.69
C ASN A 120 -43.90 -3.37 1.75
N GLU A 121 -44.60 -4.48 1.53
CA GLU A 121 -44.27 -5.45 0.50
C GLU A 121 -44.36 -4.75 -0.85
N ASN A 122 -43.20 -4.39 -1.40
CA ASN A 122 -43.11 -4.02 -2.80
C ASN A 122 -41.90 -4.73 -3.39
N LEU A 123 -42.21 -5.74 -4.22
CA LEU A 123 -41.30 -6.42 -5.12
C LEU A 123 -40.75 -5.40 -6.12
N GLY A 124 -39.65 -4.75 -5.76
CA GLY A 124 -38.90 -3.83 -6.60
C GLY A 124 -37.55 -4.41 -6.96
N ALA A 125 -37.41 -4.84 -8.21
CA ALA A 125 -36.20 -5.37 -8.81
C ALA A 125 -34.99 -4.43 -8.65
N GLY A 126 -33.90 -4.97 -8.09
CA GLY A 126 -32.56 -4.38 -8.13
C GLY A 126 -31.57 -5.50 -8.47
N GLY A 127 -31.06 -5.46 -9.70
CA GLY A 127 -30.34 -6.55 -10.35
C GLY A 127 -29.02 -6.96 -9.71
N GLY A 128 -28.76 -8.25 -9.81
CA GLY A 128 -27.54 -8.94 -9.42
C GLY A 128 -27.75 -10.44 -9.56
N ASP A 129 -27.76 -10.90 -10.80
CA ASP A 129 -28.01 -12.27 -11.23
C ASP A 129 -27.00 -13.23 -10.60
N GLY A 130 -27.47 -14.05 -9.66
CA GLY A 130 -26.73 -15.10 -9.00
C GLY A 130 -27.72 -16.20 -8.70
N ASN A 131 -27.75 -17.19 -9.60
CA ASN A 131 -28.56 -18.40 -9.52
C ASN A 131 -28.68 -18.86 -8.06
N GLY A 132 -29.91 -18.99 -7.56
CA GLY A 132 -30.24 -19.24 -6.15
C GLY A 132 -29.75 -20.57 -5.63
N VAL A 133 -28.43 -20.72 -5.50
CA VAL A 133 -27.79 -21.84 -4.83
C VAL A 133 -27.70 -21.45 -3.36
N VAL A 134 -28.55 -22.06 -2.55
CA VAL A 134 -28.45 -21.99 -1.10
C VAL A 134 -27.27 -22.89 -0.70
N SER A 135 -26.20 -22.30 -0.20
CA SER A 135 -25.09 -23.07 0.40
C SER A 135 -25.50 -23.51 1.80
N CYS A 136 -25.33 -24.78 2.14
CA CYS A 136 -25.44 -25.27 3.52
C CYS A 136 -24.18 -24.95 4.35
N VAL A 137 -23.14 -24.40 3.70
CA VAL A 137 -21.81 -24.18 4.28
C VAL A 137 -21.51 -22.69 4.46
N GLU A 138 -22.24 -21.80 3.77
CA GLU A 138 -22.09 -20.36 3.88
C GLU A 138 -23.39 -19.73 4.38
N GLU A 139 -23.33 -19.04 5.51
CA GLU A 139 -24.43 -18.20 5.97
C GLU A 139 -24.52 -16.95 5.10
N LYS A 140 -25.75 -16.56 4.69
CA LYS A 140 -25.96 -15.33 3.94
C LYS A 140 -25.50 -14.14 4.78
N GLY A 141 -24.59 -13.35 4.20
CA GLY A 141 -24.00 -12.22 4.91
C GLY A 141 -22.92 -12.68 5.89
N SER A 142 -22.04 -13.60 5.51
CA SER A 142 -20.74 -13.73 6.18
C SER A 142 -19.82 -12.59 5.74
N GLY A 143 -19.08 -12.01 6.68
CA GLY A 143 -18.16 -10.91 6.40
C GLY A 143 -16.90 -11.38 5.65
N HIS A 144 -15.89 -10.52 5.56
CA HIS A 144 -14.63 -10.89 4.93
C HIS A 144 -13.88 -12.04 5.66
N GLU A 145 -13.73 -13.18 4.99
CA GLU A 145 -13.05 -14.38 5.55
C GLU A 145 -11.73 -14.74 4.87
N THR A 146 -11.51 -14.33 3.62
CA THR A 146 -10.33 -14.76 2.82
C THR A 146 -9.10 -13.90 3.09
N TRP A 147 -8.00 -14.52 3.51
CA TRP A 147 -6.73 -13.83 3.76
C TRP A 147 -5.57 -14.47 2.98
N VAL A 148 -4.62 -13.63 2.57
CA VAL A 148 -3.36 -14.07 1.94
C VAL A 148 -2.21 -13.87 2.92
N ARG A 149 -1.35 -14.87 3.08
CA ARG A 149 -0.19 -14.83 3.97
C ARG A 149 1.06 -15.34 3.27
N VAL A 150 2.20 -14.73 3.57
CA VAL A 150 3.51 -15.20 3.12
C VAL A 150 4.26 -15.77 4.32
N GLU A 151 3.92 -17.02 4.63
CA GLU A 151 4.04 -17.60 5.98
C GLU A 151 5.39 -17.43 6.69
N ARG A 152 6.50 -17.65 5.98
CA ARG A 152 7.84 -17.60 6.58
C ARG A 152 8.43 -16.19 6.55
N LEU A 153 8.24 -15.47 5.44
CA LEU A 153 8.89 -14.17 5.22
C LEU A 153 8.29 -13.06 6.08
N GLU A 154 7.04 -13.23 6.53
CA GLU A 154 6.36 -12.27 7.40
C GLU A 154 6.76 -12.36 8.88
N LYS A 155 7.40 -13.44 9.35
CA LYS A 155 7.62 -13.66 10.80
C LYS A 155 8.78 -12.84 11.41
N GLY A 156 9.76 -12.44 10.60
CA GLY A 156 10.94 -11.70 11.06
C GLY A 156 10.79 -10.18 10.97
N LEU A 157 11.83 -9.46 11.42
CA LEU A 157 11.96 -8.00 11.26
C LEU A 157 10.71 -7.24 11.74
N CYS A 158 10.09 -6.43 10.87
CA CYS A 158 8.91 -5.64 11.18
C CYS A 158 7.71 -6.50 11.59
N GLY A 159 7.59 -7.71 11.03
CA GLY A 159 6.47 -8.59 11.33
C GLY A 159 6.49 -9.18 12.73
N LYS A 160 7.67 -9.21 13.39
CA LYS A 160 7.78 -9.57 14.81
C LYS A 160 7.06 -8.56 15.71
N SER A 161 7.17 -7.28 15.38
CA SER A 161 6.52 -6.20 16.11
C SER A 161 5.08 -5.96 15.65
N ARG A 162 4.71 -6.43 14.44
CA ARG A 162 3.39 -6.21 13.83
C ARG A 162 2.80 -7.51 13.25
N PRO A 163 2.31 -8.45 14.09
CA PRO A 163 1.98 -9.82 13.67
C PRO A 163 0.90 -9.95 12.58
N VAL A 164 0.00 -8.97 12.45
CA VAL A 164 -1.09 -8.99 11.47
C VAL A 164 -0.82 -8.13 10.22
N PHE A 165 0.21 -7.29 10.25
CA PHE A 165 0.45 -6.26 9.24
C PHE A 165 0.59 -6.85 7.84
N PHE A 166 1.49 -7.82 7.66
CA PHE A 166 1.77 -8.37 6.34
C PHE A 166 0.65 -9.24 5.77
N ARG A 167 -0.16 -9.89 6.62
CA ARG A 167 -1.40 -10.54 6.15
C ARG A 167 -2.34 -9.51 5.54
N GLY A 168 -2.54 -8.38 6.21
CA GLY A 168 -3.35 -7.28 5.71
C GLY A 168 -2.82 -6.69 4.41
N VAL A 169 -1.50 -6.46 4.32
CA VAL A 169 -0.83 -5.96 3.10
C VAL A 169 -0.99 -6.96 1.95
N ALA A 170 -0.63 -8.23 2.13
CA ALA A 170 -0.72 -9.24 1.08
C ALA A 170 -2.16 -9.41 0.57
N THR A 171 -3.13 -9.39 1.49
CA THR A 171 -4.55 -9.48 1.15
C THR A 171 -5.01 -8.26 0.34
N ILE A 172 -4.71 -7.04 0.77
CA ILE A 172 -5.18 -5.84 0.06
C ILE A 172 -4.51 -5.68 -1.30
N VAL A 173 -3.21 -5.98 -1.40
CA VAL A 173 -2.48 -5.90 -2.67
C VAL A 173 -3.01 -6.96 -3.64
N THR A 174 -3.31 -8.18 -3.19
CA THR A 174 -3.97 -9.21 -4.00
C THR A 174 -5.32 -8.70 -4.54
N LYS A 175 -6.13 -8.07 -3.70
CA LYS A 175 -7.43 -7.51 -4.12
C LYS A 175 -7.25 -6.38 -5.15
N LEU A 176 -6.27 -5.49 -4.94
CA LEU A 176 -5.94 -4.43 -5.90
C LEU A 176 -5.47 -5.01 -7.24
N PHE A 177 -4.66 -6.07 -7.24
CA PHE A 177 -4.23 -6.75 -8.46
C PHE A 177 -5.41 -7.37 -9.23
N HIS A 178 -6.37 -7.97 -8.54
CA HIS A 178 -7.59 -8.50 -9.17
C HIS A 178 -8.56 -7.43 -9.68
N ILE A 179 -8.51 -6.21 -9.14
CA ILE A 179 -9.41 -5.12 -9.53
C ILE A 179 -8.80 -4.28 -10.65
N VAL A 180 -7.53 -3.91 -10.50
CA VAL A 180 -6.82 -3.04 -11.44
C VAL A 180 -6.23 -3.82 -12.61
N GLU A 181 -5.91 -5.11 -12.44
CA GLU A 181 -5.27 -5.96 -13.46
C GLU A 181 -4.02 -5.29 -14.10
N PRO A 182 -3.04 -4.82 -13.30
CA PRO A 182 -1.86 -4.13 -13.83
C PRO A 182 -0.89 -5.11 -14.49
N ASP A 183 -0.03 -4.62 -15.37
CA ASP A 183 1.12 -5.37 -15.89
C ASP A 183 2.36 -5.17 -15.01
N VAL A 184 2.45 -4.00 -14.37
CA VAL A 184 3.55 -3.62 -13.49
C VAL A 184 2.98 -3.00 -12.22
N ALA A 185 3.55 -3.33 -11.07
CA ALA A 185 3.26 -2.63 -9.82
C ALA A 185 4.54 -2.15 -9.14
N VAL A 186 4.56 -0.88 -8.75
CA VAL A 186 5.74 -0.20 -8.20
C VAL A 186 5.58 0.00 -6.69
N PHE A 187 6.59 -0.43 -5.94
CA PHE A 187 6.66 -0.26 -4.50
C PHE A 187 7.97 0.40 -4.09
N GLY A 188 7.95 1.20 -3.02
CA GLY A 188 9.16 1.81 -2.48
C GLY A 188 9.99 0.81 -1.66
N LYS A 189 11.30 0.75 -1.93
CA LYS A 189 12.27 -0.06 -1.16
C LYS A 189 12.45 0.42 0.29
N LYS A 190 11.88 1.57 0.65
CA LYS A 190 11.81 2.04 2.04
C LYS A 190 11.15 0.98 2.93
N ASP A 191 10.04 0.41 2.47
CA ASP A 191 9.32 -0.65 3.17
C ASP A 191 9.80 -2.01 2.61
N TYR A 192 11.12 -2.28 2.75
CA TYR A 192 11.82 -3.36 2.07
C TYR A 192 11.19 -4.74 2.28
N GLN A 193 10.82 -5.09 3.52
CA GLN A 193 10.18 -6.37 3.81
C GLN A 193 8.82 -6.49 3.12
N GLN A 194 8.05 -5.40 3.03
CA GLN A 194 6.78 -5.36 2.28
C GLN A 194 7.02 -5.66 0.81
N TRP A 195 7.97 -4.97 0.17
CA TRP A 195 8.31 -5.21 -1.23
C TRP A 195 8.72 -6.67 -1.47
N ARG A 196 9.56 -7.25 -0.61
CA ARG A 196 9.97 -8.67 -0.73
C ARG A 196 8.81 -9.64 -0.51
N ILE A 197 7.87 -9.33 0.38
CA ILE A 197 6.65 -10.12 0.61
C ILE A 197 5.75 -10.09 -0.62
N ILE A 198 5.52 -8.92 -1.22
CA ILE A 198 4.73 -8.81 -2.44
C ILE A 198 5.39 -9.53 -3.61
N GLN A 199 6.72 -9.40 -3.78
CA GLN A 199 7.44 -10.17 -4.79
C GLN A 199 7.30 -11.69 -4.59
N ARG A 200 7.36 -12.17 -3.34
CA ARG A 200 7.16 -13.58 -3.03
C ARG A 200 5.73 -14.04 -3.36
N MET A 201 4.74 -13.26 -2.93
CA MET A 201 3.32 -13.51 -3.18
C MET A 201 3.02 -13.59 -4.68
N VAL A 202 3.53 -12.64 -5.46
CA VAL A 202 3.34 -12.59 -6.93
C VAL A 202 3.90 -13.85 -7.60
N ARG A 203 5.11 -14.25 -7.20
CA ARG A 203 5.74 -15.46 -7.71
C ARG A 203 5.00 -16.73 -7.30
N ASP A 204 4.56 -16.83 -6.05
CA ASP A 204 3.99 -18.06 -5.48
C ASP A 204 2.53 -18.28 -5.90
N LEU A 205 1.83 -17.20 -6.29
CA LEU A 205 0.44 -17.24 -6.76
C LEU A 205 0.32 -16.99 -8.27
N ASP A 206 1.43 -17.12 -9.01
CA ASP A 206 1.49 -17.03 -10.48
C ASP A 206 0.86 -15.76 -11.08
N PHE A 207 1.02 -14.63 -10.39
CA PHE A 207 0.59 -13.34 -10.94
C PHE A 207 1.46 -12.96 -12.14
N ALA A 208 0.82 -12.67 -13.27
CA ALA A 208 1.47 -12.11 -14.46
C ALA A 208 1.71 -10.59 -14.29
N ILE A 209 2.40 -10.20 -13.21
CA ILE A 209 2.66 -8.80 -12.82
C ILE A 209 4.14 -8.64 -12.50
N GLU A 210 4.79 -7.67 -13.12
CA GLU A 210 6.16 -7.29 -12.76
C GLU A 210 6.17 -6.42 -11.50
N ILE A 211 6.99 -6.77 -10.51
CA ILE A 211 7.11 -6.01 -9.26
C ILE A 211 8.41 -5.22 -9.22
N VAL A 212 8.29 -3.92 -9.47
CA VAL A 212 9.40 -2.97 -9.52
C VAL A 212 9.62 -2.33 -8.15
N GLY A 213 10.87 -2.33 -7.68
CA GLY A 213 11.27 -1.70 -6.42
C GLY A 213 11.99 -0.37 -6.67
N SER A 214 11.33 0.75 -6.33
CA SER A 214 11.91 2.09 -6.46
C SER A 214 12.78 2.45 -5.25
N GLU A 215 13.86 3.18 -5.48
CA GLU A 215 14.81 3.58 -4.43
C GLU A 215 14.21 4.55 -3.41
N ILE A 216 14.80 4.61 -2.22
CA ILE A 216 14.30 5.46 -1.13
C ILE A 216 14.54 6.93 -1.44
N THR A 217 13.45 7.70 -1.58
CA THR A 217 13.51 9.16 -1.65
C THR A 217 13.73 9.76 -0.26
N ARG A 218 14.66 10.71 -0.19
CA ARG A 218 15.08 11.37 1.03
C ARG A 218 14.86 12.88 0.94
N ASP A 219 14.68 13.50 2.09
CA ASP A 219 14.77 14.95 2.26
C ASP A 219 16.21 15.43 2.00
N SER A 220 16.39 16.72 1.83
CA SER A 220 17.67 17.39 1.56
C SER A 220 18.76 17.08 2.59
N ASP A 221 18.38 16.79 3.83
CA ASP A 221 19.28 16.41 4.92
C ASP A 221 19.51 14.89 5.05
N GLY A 222 18.88 14.09 4.18
CA GLY A 222 19.01 12.64 4.10
C GLY A 222 17.99 11.84 4.92
N LEU A 223 17.03 12.48 5.61
CA LEU A 223 15.94 11.76 6.26
C LEU A 223 15.06 11.06 5.21
N ALA A 224 14.69 9.79 5.44
CA ALA A 224 13.76 9.13 4.52
C ALA A 224 12.37 9.79 4.59
N LEU A 225 11.77 10.07 3.44
CA LEU A 225 10.43 10.66 3.41
C LEU A 225 9.39 9.63 3.86
N SER A 226 8.47 10.07 4.71
CA SER A 226 7.40 9.27 5.28
C SER A 226 6.27 10.17 5.72
N SER A 227 5.01 9.77 5.50
CA SER A 227 3.83 10.45 6.04
C SER A 227 3.90 10.59 7.56
N ARG A 228 4.48 9.59 8.24
CA ARG A 228 4.65 9.56 9.70
C ARG A 228 5.65 10.57 10.25
N ASN A 229 6.45 11.24 9.41
CA ASN A 229 7.38 12.27 9.88
C ASN A 229 6.65 13.49 10.47
N VAL A 230 5.36 13.67 10.16
CA VAL A 230 4.50 14.72 10.73
C VAL A 230 4.35 14.62 12.25
N HIS A 231 4.58 13.44 12.83
CA HIS A 231 4.48 13.23 14.28
C HIS A 231 5.76 13.61 15.05
N LEU A 232 6.87 13.90 14.34
CA LEU A 232 8.14 14.23 14.99
C LEU A 232 8.18 15.71 15.36
N SER A 233 8.52 16.01 16.61
CA SER A 233 8.95 17.35 16.99
C SER A 233 10.24 17.76 16.25
N PRO A 234 10.58 19.06 16.17
CA PRO A 234 11.83 19.50 15.54
C PRO A 234 13.08 18.81 16.11
N GLU A 235 13.11 18.59 17.43
CA GLU A 235 14.22 17.90 18.09
C GLU A 235 14.28 16.41 17.73
N GLU A 236 13.15 15.71 17.77
CA GLU A 236 13.08 14.30 17.37
C GLU A 236 13.42 14.11 15.89
N ARG A 237 13.01 15.04 15.03
CA ARG A 237 13.35 15.02 13.60
C ARG A 237 14.87 15.13 13.39
N GLN A 238 15.57 15.96 14.17
CA GLN A 238 17.03 16.03 14.13
C GLN A 238 17.68 14.72 14.62
N LYS A 239 17.15 14.12 15.70
CA LYS A 239 17.63 12.83 16.21
C LYS A 239 17.41 11.69 15.21
N ALA A 240 16.31 11.72 14.45
CA ALA A 240 15.97 10.71 13.43
C ALA A 240 17.00 10.62 12.29
N LEU A 241 17.77 11.68 12.03
CA LEU A 241 18.89 11.67 11.06
C LEU A 241 19.99 10.68 11.44
N SER A 242 20.09 10.28 12.71
CA SER A 242 21.02 9.23 13.14
C SER A 242 20.80 7.91 12.40
N ILE A 243 19.56 7.60 11.99
CA ILE A 243 19.21 6.39 11.25
C ILE A 243 19.85 6.42 9.85
N SER A 244 19.59 7.47 9.07
CA SER A 244 20.14 7.56 7.70
C SER A 244 21.66 7.68 7.69
N ARG A 245 22.24 8.44 8.64
CA ARG A 245 23.69 8.62 8.78
C ARG A 245 24.40 7.32 9.21
N SER A 246 23.81 6.55 10.12
CA SER A 246 24.39 5.28 10.57
C SER A 246 24.37 4.23 9.46
N LEU A 247 23.24 4.06 8.77
CA LEU A 247 23.12 3.16 7.62
C LEU A 247 24.05 3.53 6.47
N SER A 248 24.22 4.84 6.20
CA SER A 248 25.15 5.31 5.16
C SER A 248 26.61 4.99 5.52
N LYS A 249 27.00 5.14 6.79
CA LYS A 249 28.33 4.74 7.26
C LYS A 249 28.53 3.22 7.16
N ALA A 250 27.53 2.43 7.56
CA ALA A 250 27.59 0.97 7.44
C ALA A 250 27.74 0.54 5.96
N LYS A 251 27.01 1.19 5.04
CA LYS A 251 27.14 0.98 3.60
C LYS A 251 28.54 1.33 3.08
N ALA A 252 29.13 2.44 3.52
CA ALA A 252 30.48 2.83 3.12
C ALA A 252 31.52 1.79 3.60
N ALA A 253 31.47 1.41 4.88
CA ALA A 253 32.36 0.40 5.44
C ALA A 253 32.24 -0.95 4.72
N ALA A 254 31.02 -1.38 4.39
CA ALA A 254 30.80 -2.60 3.61
C ALA A 254 31.44 -2.52 2.21
N LYS A 255 31.35 -1.36 1.54
CA LYS A 255 32.00 -1.14 0.24
C LYS A 255 33.52 -1.11 0.33
N GLU A 256 34.06 -0.71 1.48
CA GLU A 256 35.51 -0.70 1.78
C GLU A 256 36.04 -2.07 2.22
N GLY A 257 35.19 -3.12 2.21
CA GLY A 257 35.59 -4.50 2.46
C GLY A 257 35.26 -5.04 3.86
N GLN A 258 34.55 -4.27 4.70
CA GLN A 258 34.04 -4.80 5.96
C GLN A 258 32.91 -5.80 5.68
N VAL A 259 33.19 -7.09 5.89
CA VAL A 259 32.23 -8.19 5.65
C VAL A 259 31.57 -8.72 6.92
N LYS A 260 31.99 -8.28 8.11
CA LYS A 260 31.41 -8.74 9.37
C LYS A 260 30.10 -7.99 9.65
N CYS A 261 28.98 -8.61 9.27
CA CYS A 261 27.63 -8.04 9.46
C CYS A 261 27.37 -7.57 10.91
N ARG A 262 27.86 -8.32 11.90
CA ARG A 262 27.70 -7.97 13.32
C ARG A 262 28.34 -6.62 13.65
N GLU A 263 29.56 -6.35 13.17
CA GLU A 263 30.26 -5.10 13.44
C GLU A 263 29.54 -3.90 12.78
N LEU A 264 29.04 -4.09 11.55
CA LEU A 264 28.24 -3.07 10.84
C LEU A 264 26.93 -2.76 11.59
N LYS A 265 26.22 -3.81 12.02
CA LYS A 265 24.97 -3.71 12.76
C LYS A 265 25.18 -3.04 14.12
N ASP A 266 26.14 -3.50 14.90
CA ASP A 266 26.42 -2.96 16.24
C ASP A 266 26.85 -1.49 16.15
N SER A 267 27.61 -1.11 15.13
CA SER A 267 27.95 0.29 14.86
C SER A 267 26.72 1.16 14.57
N ALA A 268 25.75 0.64 13.82
CA ALA A 268 24.52 1.36 13.53
C ALA A 268 23.64 1.51 14.77
N ILE A 269 23.45 0.42 15.53
CA ILE A 269 22.70 0.43 16.80
C ILE A 269 23.30 1.45 17.76
N LEU A 270 24.61 1.40 17.99
CA LEU A 270 25.30 2.30 18.91
C LEU A 270 25.03 3.78 18.58
N LYS A 271 25.15 4.15 17.30
CA LYS A 271 24.92 5.53 16.85
C LYS A 271 23.49 6.01 17.07
N ILE A 272 22.51 5.15 16.80
CA ILE A 272 21.10 5.50 16.96
C ILE A 272 20.76 5.61 18.45
N THR A 273 21.24 4.69 19.28
CA THR A 273 21.05 4.74 20.73
C THR A 273 21.70 5.96 21.37
N GLN A 274 22.91 6.33 20.95
CA GLN A 274 23.58 7.56 21.41
C GLN A 274 22.82 8.84 21.03
N ALA A 275 22.06 8.83 19.94
CA ALA A 275 21.18 9.93 19.56
C ALA A 275 19.84 9.94 20.33
N GLY A 276 19.63 9.00 21.26
CA GLY A 276 18.41 8.86 22.05
C GLY A 276 17.34 7.95 21.41
N GLY A 277 17.67 7.24 20.33
CA GLY A 277 16.74 6.33 19.66
C GLY A 277 16.62 4.97 20.36
N ARG A 278 15.40 4.46 20.46
CA ARG A 278 15.11 3.06 20.85
C ARG A 278 14.99 2.21 19.59
N ILE A 279 15.77 1.12 19.53
CA ILE A 279 15.76 0.20 18.38
C ILE A 279 14.72 -0.89 18.60
N ASP A 280 13.81 -1.05 17.64
CA ASP A 280 12.89 -2.20 17.59
C ASP A 280 13.55 -3.43 16.98
N TYR A 281 14.29 -3.24 15.88
CA TYR A 281 15.11 -4.27 15.23
C TYR A 281 16.22 -3.65 14.38
N ALA A 282 17.27 -4.43 14.11
CA ALA A 282 18.33 -4.12 13.15
C ALA A 282 18.84 -5.43 12.55
N GLU A 283 19.01 -5.47 11.22
CA GLU A 283 19.53 -6.60 10.46
C GLU A 283 20.42 -6.11 9.32
#